data_AF-A0A2G9TXP6-F1
#
_entry.id   AF-A0A2G9TXP6-F1
#
_cell.length_a   1.000
_cell.length_b   1.000
_cell.length_c   1.000
_cell.angle_alpha   90.00
_cell.angle_beta   90.00
_cell.angle_gamma   90.00
#
_symmetry.space_group_name_H-M   'P 1'
#
loop_
_entity.id
_entity.type
_entity.pdbx_description
1 polymer ?
#
loop_
_entity_poly.entity_id
_entity_poly.type
_entity_poly.pdbx_seq_one_letter_code
_entity_poly.pdbx_strand_id
1 'polypeptide(L)'
;MEKFDWARMKTALIVFVFATLVASGIARRHGGHKHHHGPPLPPYLKNVTVDARRDYLRIVFNDTLTIAKQKQAIEKWAKTNKIEEQVKAYNEKRNAQMDEVKKNVTKLIKYLPTALKEFSNIVENENQTPKQIRERRHNLTATHPEAFHVLKFAFEQFMPKHGTHGGRRHGHRGDRRRG
;
A
#
# COMPACT_ATOMS: atom_id res chain seq x y z
N MET A 1 14.07 -0.11 26.07
CA MET A 1 13.75 0.58 24.79
C MET A 1 15.05 1.11 24.22
N GLU A 2 15.71 0.31 23.38
CA GLU A 2 16.93 0.72 22.70
C GLU A 2 16.64 1.86 21.73
N LYS A 3 17.44 2.92 21.82
CA LYS A 3 17.46 4.01 20.87
C LYS A 3 18.04 3.46 19.57
N PHE A 4 17.16 3.02 18.67
CA PHE A 4 17.49 2.61 17.32
C PHE A 4 18.24 3.76 16.63
N ASP A 5 19.53 3.58 16.34
CA ASP A 5 20.46 4.62 15.92
C ASP A 5 20.05 5.28 14.58
N TRP A 6 19.31 6.38 14.69
CA TRP A 6 18.71 7.16 13.61
C TRP A 6 19.75 7.82 12.66
N ALA A 7 21.00 7.99 13.10
CA ALA A 7 22.02 8.74 12.35
C ALA A 7 22.60 7.99 11.13
N ARG A 8 22.55 6.64 11.12
CA ARG A 8 23.05 5.82 10.00
C ARG A 8 22.04 5.62 8.86
N MET A 9 20.80 6.05 9.02
CA MET A 9 19.71 5.88 8.02
C MET A 9 19.52 7.08 7.08
N LYS A 10 20.33 8.14 7.16
CA LYS A 10 20.19 9.33 6.29
C LYS A 10 20.75 9.15 4.87
N THR A 11 21.39 8.01 4.59
CA THR A 11 21.79 7.54 3.26
C THR A 11 21.09 6.21 2.91
N ALA A 12 19.78 6.15 3.15
CA ALA A 12 18.97 5.01 2.74
C ALA A 12 18.73 5.07 1.22
N LEU A 13 19.37 4.23 0.40
CA LEU A 13 18.76 3.93 -0.90
C LEU A 13 17.50 3.11 -0.60
N ILE A 14 16.33 3.63 -0.97
CA ILE A 14 15.06 2.90 -0.87
C ILE A 14 15.09 1.79 -1.92
N VAL A 15 15.75 0.69 -1.56
CA VAL A 15 15.46 -0.59 -2.18
C VAL A 15 14.09 -1.02 -1.66
N PHE A 16 13.26 -1.55 -2.55
CA PHE A 16 11.85 -1.94 -2.47
C PHE A 16 11.38 -2.82 -1.29
N VAL A 17 11.86 -2.61 -0.06
CA VAL A 17 11.45 -3.38 1.12
C VAL A 17 9.99 -3.07 1.53
N PHE A 18 9.38 -1.97 1.06
CA PHE A 18 7.96 -1.68 1.32
C PHE A 18 6.98 -2.38 0.36
N ALA A 19 7.44 -2.93 -0.77
CA ALA A 19 6.54 -3.62 -1.70
C ALA A 19 6.05 -4.96 -1.12
N THR A 20 6.89 -5.66 -0.36
CA THR A 20 6.54 -6.97 0.23
C THR A 20 5.53 -6.84 1.38
N LEU A 21 5.59 -5.78 2.19
CA LEU A 21 4.63 -5.58 3.29
C LEU A 21 3.25 -5.11 2.80
N VAL A 22 3.18 -4.31 1.74
CA VAL A 22 1.89 -3.89 1.16
C VAL A 22 1.29 -4.98 0.25
N ALA A 23 2.11 -5.75 -0.46
CA ALA A 23 1.63 -6.84 -1.32
C ALA A 23 1.22 -8.11 -0.54
N SER A 24 1.87 -8.40 0.59
CA SER A 24 1.54 -9.58 1.40
C SER A 24 0.27 -9.42 2.24
N GLY A 25 -0.25 -8.18 2.40
CA GLY A 25 -1.49 -7.90 3.13
C GLY A 25 -2.78 -8.10 2.33
N ILE A 26 -2.71 -8.28 1.00
CA ILE A 26 -3.89 -8.38 0.11
C ILE A 26 -4.06 -9.80 -0.45
N ALA A 27 -3.18 -10.74 -0.09
CA ALA A 27 -3.20 -12.09 -0.64
C ALA A 27 -4.21 -13.04 0.03
N ARG A 28 -5.42 -12.59 0.38
CA ARG A 28 -6.59 -13.48 0.58
C ARG A 28 -7.90 -12.75 0.33
N ARG A 29 -8.25 -12.52 -0.95
CA ARG A 29 -9.59 -12.83 -1.51
C ARG A 29 -9.83 -12.26 -2.91
N HIS A 30 -10.43 -13.13 -3.73
CA HIS A 30 -11.19 -12.90 -4.95
C HIS A 30 -10.43 -12.61 -6.25
N GLY A 31 -10.73 -13.47 -7.23
CA GLY A 31 -10.17 -13.51 -8.56
C GLY A 31 -10.49 -12.27 -9.39
N GLY A 32 -9.48 -11.90 -10.15
CA GLY A 32 -9.47 -10.84 -11.14
C GLY A 32 -8.01 -10.66 -11.49
N HIS A 33 -7.61 -11.04 -12.70
CA HIS A 33 -6.26 -10.80 -13.20
C HIS A 33 -6.01 -9.29 -13.30
N LYS A 34 -5.69 -8.66 -12.18
CA LYS A 34 -5.04 -7.36 -12.17
C LYS A 34 -3.58 -7.65 -12.47
N HIS A 35 -3.10 -7.20 -13.63
CA HIS A 35 -1.68 -7.17 -13.91
C HIS A 35 -0.99 -6.49 -12.73
N HIS A 36 -0.27 -7.27 -11.94
CA HIS A 36 0.59 -6.75 -10.89
C HIS A 36 1.72 -6.03 -11.60
N HIS A 37 1.48 -4.77 -11.96
CA HIS A 37 2.57 -3.87 -12.26
C HIS A 37 3.37 -3.77 -10.97
N GLY A 38 4.51 -4.47 -10.96
CA GLY A 38 5.55 -4.22 -9.98
C GLY A 38 5.78 -2.71 -9.89
N PRO A 39 6.24 -2.24 -8.73
CA PRO A 39 6.37 -0.81 -8.53
C PRO A 39 7.21 -0.17 -9.66
N PRO A 40 6.87 1.07 -10.05
CA PRO A 40 7.44 1.70 -11.23
C PRO A 40 8.96 1.73 -11.12
N LEU A 41 9.62 1.26 -12.19
CA LEU A 41 11.06 1.26 -12.30
C LEU A 41 11.62 2.69 -12.20
N PRO A 42 12.81 2.89 -11.59
CA PRO A 42 13.44 4.19 -11.53
C PRO A 42 13.60 4.82 -12.94
N PRO A 43 13.26 6.10 -13.13
CA PRO A 43 13.29 6.73 -14.46
C PRO A 43 14.66 6.69 -15.15
N TYR A 44 15.75 6.73 -14.39
CA TYR A 44 17.12 6.68 -14.93
C TYR A 44 17.42 5.36 -15.66
N LEU A 45 16.65 4.29 -15.42
CA LEU A 45 16.78 3.02 -16.15
C LEU A 45 16.37 3.11 -17.63
N LYS A 46 15.74 4.22 -18.05
CA LYS A 46 15.45 4.48 -19.46
C LYS A 46 16.71 4.85 -20.27
N ASN A 47 17.74 5.38 -19.59
CA ASN A 47 18.94 5.93 -20.21
C ASN A 47 20.11 4.94 -20.28
N VAL A 48 19.90 3.69 -19.82
CA VAL A 48 20.92 2.64 -19.83
C VAL A 48 20.56 1.54 -20.83
N THR A 49 21.55 0.72 -21.17
CA THR A 49 21.35 -0.44 -22.05
C THR A 49 20.39 -1.46 -21.44
N VAL A 50 19.82 -2.32 -22.30
CA VAL A 50 18.93 -3.41 -21.85
C VAL A 50 19.64 -4.34 -20.87
N ASP A 51 20.91 -4.67 -21.13
CA ASP A 51 21.72 -5.52 -20.26
C ASP A 51 21.98 -4.85 -18.90
N ALA A 52 22.33 -3.56 -18.91
CA ALA A 52 22.50 -2.79 -17.67
C ALA A 52 21.21 -2.75 -16.85
N ARG A 53 20.04 -2.60 -17.48
CA ARG A 53 18.75 -2.70 -16.79
C ARG A 53 18.53 -4.09 -16.20
N ARG A 54 18.91 -5.16 -16.90
CA ARG A 54 18.81 -6.55 -16.42
C ARG A 54 19.68 -6.79 -15.20
N ASP A 55 20.90 -6.28 -15.21
CA ASP A 55 21.84 -6.37 -14.08
C ASP A 55 21.33 -5.61 -12.87
N TYR A 56 20.77 -4.42 -13.06
CA TYR A 56 20.12 -3.67 -11.99
C TYR A 56 19.00 -4.48 -11.33
N LEU A 57 18.11 -5.09 -12.13
CA LEU A 57 17.01 -5.90 -11.60
C LEU A 57 17.54 -7.14 -10.87
N ARG A 58 18.60 -7.78 -11.37
CA ARG A 58 19.25 -8.91 -10.68
C ARG A 58 19.78 -8.49 -9.31
N ILE A 59 20.33 -7.30 -9.17
CA ILE A 59 20.78 -6.77 -7.88
C ILE A 59 19.58 -6.47 -6.98
N VAL A 60 18.53 -5.80 -7.51
CA VAL A 60 17.36 -5.37 -6.72
C VAL A 60 16.51 -6.53 -6.22
N PHE A 61 16.41 -7.61 -6.99
CA PHE A 61 15.62 -8.79 -6.62
C PHE A 61 16.45 -9.91 -5.98
N ASN A 62 17.73 -9.66 -5.69
CA ASN A 62 18.54 -10.62 -4.95
C ASN A 62 18.08 -10.67 -3.48
N ASP A 63 17.47 -11.78 -3.11
CA ASP A 63 16.94 -12.07 -1.76
C ASP A 63 18.00 -12.61 -0.79
N THR A 64 19.20 -12.93 -1.28
CA THR A 64 20.34 -13.38 -0.46
C THR A 64 21.25 -12.25 0.00
N LEU A 65 21.23 -11.10 -0.68
CA LEU A 65 22.05 -9.95 -0.31
C LEU A 65 21.44 -9.17 0.85
N THR A 66 22.28 -8.73 1.78
CA THR A 66 21.86 -7.71 2.74
C THR A 66 21.60 -6.39 2.00
N ILE A 67 20.72 -5.56 2.54
CA ILE A 67 20.41 -4.23 1.98
C ILE A 67 21.69 -3.40 1.81
N ALA A 68 22.64 -3.48 2.74
CA ALA A 68 23.92 -2.79 2.64
C ALA A 68 24.77 -3.28 1.44
N LYS A 69 24.85 -4.60 1.24
CA LYS A 69 25.56 -5.19 0.08
C LYS A 69 24.88 -4.82 -1.24
N GLN A 70 23.55 -4.81 -1.24
CA GLN A 70 22.76 -4.41 -2.40
C GLN A 70 22.99 -2.94 -2.78
N LYS A 71 23.10 -2.04 -1.79
CA LYS A 71 23.48 -0.64 -2.02
C LYS A 71 24.85 -0.52 -2.68
N GLN A 72 25.86 -1.20 -2.13
CA GLN A 72 27.21 -1.20 -2.70
C GLN A 72 27.22 -1.75 -4.14
N ALA A 73 26.40 -2.77 -4.43
CA ALA A 73 26.26 -3.31 -5.78
C ALA A 73 25.61 -2.31 -6.74
N ILE A 74 24.58 -1.58 -6.31
CA ILE A 74 23.94 -0.51 -7.10
C ILE A 74 24.91 0.65 -7.35
N GLU A 75 25.73 1.04 -6.37
CA GLU A 75 26.74 2.08 -6.54
C GLU A 75 27.81 1.68 -7.57
N LYS A 76 28.31 0.44 -7.50
CA LYS A 76 29.25 -0.11 -8.49
C LYS A 76 28.62 -0.17 -9.89
N TRP A 77 27.36 -0.63 -9.96
CA TRP A 77 26.59 -0.68 -11.20
C TRP A 77 26.39 0.73 -11.80
N ALA A 78 26.07 1.73 -10.97
CA ALA A 78 25.90 3.10 -11.41
C ALA A 78 27.19 3.69 -12.00
N LYS A 79 28.33 3.42 -11.36
CA LYS A 79 29.67 3.80 -11.85
C LYS A 79 30.01 3.19 -13.19
N THR A 80 29.73 1.89 -13.34
CA THR A 80 29.97 1.16 -14.59
C THR A 80 29.16 1.74 -15.75
N ASN A 81 27.95 2.23 -15.45
CA ASN A 81 27.04 2.79 -16.44
C ASN A 81 27.11 4.33 -16.56
N LYS A 82 27.99 4.99 -15.81
CA LYS A 82 28.20 6.45 -15.80
C LYS A 82 26.92 7.25 -15.50
N ILE A 83 26.11 6.76 -14.56
CA ILE A 83 24.83 7.39 -14.14
C ILE A 83 24.75 7.65 -12.62
N GLU A 84 25.90 7.77 -11.95
CA GLU A 84 26.00 7.97 -10.50
C GLU A 84 25.15 9.14 -10.02
N GLU A 85 25.22 10.28 -10.70
CA GLU A 85 24.46 11.48 -10.33
C GLU A 85 22.95 11.26 -10.46
N GLN A 86 22.50 10.54 -11.49
CA GLN A 86 21.08 10.23 -11.70
C GLN A 86 20.55 9.30 -10.59
N VAL A 87 21.36 8.31 -10.21
CA VAL A 87 21.03 7.38 -9.12
C VAL A 87 21.00 8.12 -7.79
N LYS A 88 22.01 8.96 -7.50
CA LYS A 88 22.09 9.76 -6.28
C LYS A 88 20.90 10.70 -6.14
N ALA A 89 20.61 11.51 -7.16
CA ALA A 89 19.49 12.45 -7.16
C ALA A 89 18.13 11.74 -6.97
N TYR A 90 17.94 10.59 -7.63
CA TYR A 90 16.73 9.78 -7.44
C TYR A 90 16.58 9.33 -5.98
N ASN A 91 17.66 8.84 -5.38
CA ASN A 91 17.63 8.33 -4.02
C ASN A 91 17.38 9.42 -2.98
N GLU A 92 18.00 10.59 -3.14
CA GLU A 92 17.74 11.75 -2.28
C GLU A 92 16.27 12.18 -2.36
N LYS A 93 15.70 12.26 -3.56
CA LYS A 93 14.28 12.55 -3.76
C LYS A 93 13.39 11.52 -3.08
N ARG A 94 13.69 10.23 -3.24
CA ARG A 94 12.90 9.15 -2.63
C ARG A 94 12.98 9.19 -1.10
N ASN A 95 14.12 9.53 -0.52
CA ASN A 95 14.27 9.68 0.93
C ASN A 95 13.42 10.81 1.48
N ALA A 96 13.48 11.98 0.85
CA ALA A 96 12.65 13.11 1.25
C ALA A 96 11.16 12.76 1.19
N GLN A 97 10.71 12.10 0.12
CA GLN A 97 9.33 11.63 -0.01
C GLN A 97 8.96 10.61 1.08
N MET A 98 9.85 9.69 1.41
CA MET A 98 9.59 8.68 2.43
C MET A 98 9.51 9.30 3.83
N ASP A 99 10.30 10.32 4.12
CA ASP A 99 10.23 11.04 5.40
C ASP A 99 8.91 11.81 5.54
N GLU A 100 8.41 12.39 4.45
CA GLU A 100 7.07 13.00 4.41
C GLU A 100 5.97 11.95 4.62
N VAL A 101 6.03 10.80 3.93
CA VAL A 101 5.09 9.70 4.11
C VAL A 101 5.09 9.23 5.56
N LYS A 102 6.26 8.99 6.17
CA LYS A 102 6.38 8.59 7.58
C LYS A 102 5.75 9.62 8.52
N LYS A 103 5.98 10.92 8.28
CA LYS A 103 5.38 12.00 9.05
C LYS A 103 3.86 11.96 8.96
N ASN A 104 3.30 11.79 7.75
CA ASN A 104 1.85 11.75 7.53
C ASN A 104 1.22 10.49 8.16
N VAL A 105 1.84 9.32 8.00
CA VAL A 105 1.40 8.08 8.67
C VAL A 105 1.45 8.22 10.18
N THR A 106 2.50 8.83 10.73
CA THR A 106 2.62 9.07 12.18
C THR A 106 1.51 9.99 12.70
N LYS A 107 1.18 11.06 11.96
CA LYS A 107 0.04 11.93 12.29
C LYS A 107 -1.27 11.16 12.25
N LEU A 108 -1.47 10.33 11.22
CA LEU A 108 -2.67 9.52 11.07
C LEU A 108 -2.84 8.57 12.26
N ILE A 109 -1.80 7.82 12.62
CA ILE A 109 -1.81 6.89 13.77
C ILE A 109 -2.20 7.61 15.06
N LYS A 110 -1.69 8.83 15.29
CA LYS A 110 -2.06 9.64 16.47
C LYS A 110 -3.52 10.09 16.45
N TYR A 111 -4.11 10.30 15.27
CA TYR A 111 -5.50 10.74 15.12
C TYR A 111 -6.51 9.58 15.13
N LEU A 112 -6.10 8.36 14.77
CA LEU A 112 -6.99 7.20 14.68
C LEU A 112 -7.87 6.95 15.93
N PRO A 113 -7.37 7.06 17.18
CA PRO A 113 -8.22 6.88 18.37
C PRO A 113 -9.35 7.91 18.44
N THR A 114 -9.08 9.16 18.08
CA THR A 114 -10.08 10.23 18.03
C THR A 114 -11.11 9.95 16.94
N ALA A 115 -10.66 9.58 15.74
CA ALA A 115 -11.55 9.24 14.63
C ALA A 115 -12.46 8.05 14.96
N LEU A 116 -11.94 7.03 15.66
CA LEU A 116 -12.74 5.90 16.14
C LEU A 116 -13.83 6.36 17.12
N LYS A 117 -13.49 7.22 18.08
CA LYS A 117 -14.45 7.78 19.04
C LYS A 117 -15.55 8.59 18.35
N GLU A 118 -15.18 9.46 17.41
CA GLU A 118 -16.14 10.26 16.63
C GLU A 118 -17.06 9.39 15.78
N PHE A 119 -16.51 8.32 15.17
CA PHE A 119 -17.30 7.34 14.43
C PHE A 119 -18.29 6.60 15.34
N SER A 120 -17.84 6.07 16.48
CA SER A 120 -18.69 5.41 17.48
C SER A 120 -19.82 6.32 17.93
N ASN A 121 -19.53 7.58 18.30
CA ASN A 121 -20.54 8.55 18.72
C ASN A 121 -21.62 8.81 17.66
N ILE A 122 -21.32 8.65 16.36
CA ILE A 122 -22.31 8.80 15.28
C ILE A 122 -23.17 7.54 15.15
N VAL A 123 -22.55 6.35 15.19
CA VAL A 123 -23.27 5.09 14.92
C VAL A 123 -24.02 4.55 16.13
N GLU A 124 -23.57 4.86 17.34
CA GLU A 124 -24.18 4.46 18.62
C GLU A 124 -25.27 5.45 19.09
N ASN A 125 -25.48 6.56 18.38
CA ASN A 125 -26.51 7.53 18.73
C ASN A 125 -27.90 7.09 18.26
N GLU A 126 -28.64 6.44 19.16
CA GLU A 126 -29.99 5.91 18.93
C GLU A 126 -31.05 7.00 18.64
N ASN A 127 -30.76 8.27 18.95
CA ASN A 127 -31.67 9.39 18.65
C ASN A 127 -31.62 9.83 17.19
N GLN A 128 -30.82 9.15 16.35
CA GLN A 128 -30.68 9.47 14.93
C GLN A 128 -31.36 8.45 14.03
N THR A 129 -31.94 8.93 12.93
CA THR A 129 -32.39 8.05 11.85
C THR A 129 -31.21 7.46 11.07
N PRO A 130 -31.34 6.28 10.43
CA PRO A 130 -30.30 5.72 9.58
C PRO A 130 -29.82 6.66 8.47
N LYS A 131 -30.71 7.52 7.94
CA LYS A 131 -30.35 8.55 6.95
C LYS A 131 -29.39 9.59 7.54
N GLN A 132 -29.67 10.08 8.75
CA GLN A 132 -28.82 11.06 9.45
C GLN A 132 -27.46 10.47 9.83
N ILE A 133 -27.41 9.20 10.27
CA ILE A 133 -26.15 8.49 10.55
C ILE A 133 -25.29 8.41 9.27
N ARG A 134 -25.91 8.05 8.13
CA ARG A 134 -25.21 7.97 6.84
C ARG A 134 -24.64 9.32 6.41
N GLU A 135 -25.41 10.40 6.53
CA GLU A 135 -24.99 11.76 6.18
C GLU A 135 -23.85 12.25 7.08
N ARG A 136 -23.96 12.06 8.41
CA ARG A 136 -22.89 12.45 9.35
C ARG A 136 -21.61 11.67 9.10
N ARG A 137 -21.70 10.35 8.87
CA ARG A 137 -20.53 9.53 8.53
C ARG A 137 -19.88 9.99 7.22
N HIS A 138 -20.68 10.31 6.20
CA HIS A 138 -20.16 10.82 4.93
C HIS A 138 -19.39 12.13 5.12
N ASN A 139 -19.96 13.07 5.87
CA ASN A 139 -19.31 14.35 6.15
C ASN A 139 -18.00 14.18 6.94
N LEU A 140 -17.99 13.31 7.94
CA LEU A 140 -16.78 13.02 8.72
C LEU A 140 -15.71 12.28 7.89
N THR A 141 -16.13 11.43 6.95
CA THR A 141 -15.20 10.78 6.01
C THR A 141 -14.60 11.78 5.03
N ALA A 142 -15.37 12.80 4.61
CA ALA A 142 -14.89 13.83 3.69
C ALA A 142 -13.82 14.75 4.31
N THR A 143 -13.83 14.96 5.64
CA THR A 143 -12.82 15.77 6.33
C THR A 143 -11.51 15.02 6.55
N HIS A 144 -11.57 13.71 6.81
CA HIS A 144 -10.39 12.88 7.14
C HIS A 144 -10.41 11.53 6.41
N PRO A 145 -10.35 11.50 5.08
CA PRO A 145 -10.57 10.28 4.29
C PRO A 145 -9.58 9.16 4.62
N GLU A 146 -8.30 9.46 4.90
CA GLU A 146 -7.29 8.46 5.23
C GLU A 146 -7.59 7.72 6.55
N ALA A 147 -8.10 8.43 7.56
CA ALA A 147 -8.46 7.84 8.84
C ALA A 147 -9.62 6.85 8.69
N PHE A 148 -10.63 7.24 7.91
CA PHE A 148 -11.79 6.40 7.66
C PHE A 148 -11.48 5.19 6.77
N HIS A 149 -10.55 5.31 5.82
CA HIS A 149 -10.08 4.15 5.07
C HIS A 149 -9.39 3.12 5.96
N VAL A 150 -8.53 3.56 6.88
CA VAL A 150 -7.84 2.66 7.82
C VAL A 150 -8.83 2.06 8.83
N LEU A 151 -9.75 2.85 9.36
CA LEU A 151 -10.80 2.35 10.27
C LEU A 151 -11.69 1.33 9.58
N LYS A 152 -12.15 1.61 8.35
CA LYS A 152 -12.92 0.65 7.54
C LYS A 152 -12.16 -0.65 7.38
N PHE A 153 -10.89 -0.58 6.97
CA PHE A 153 -10.04 -1.76 6.82
C PHE A 153 -9.92 -2.56 8.14
N ALA A 154 -9.76 -1.87 9.27
CA ALA A 154 -9.69 -2.50 10.59
C ALA A 154 -11.00 -3.19 10.98
N PHE A 155 -12.15 -2.54 10.80
CA PHE A 155 -13.46 -3.15 11.06
C PHE A 155 -13.70 -4.38 10.19
N GLU A 156 -13.34 -4.34 8.91
CA GLU A 156 -13.46 -5.48 7.99
C GLU A 156 -12.66 -6.72 8.42
N GLN A 157 -11.62 -6.57 9.26
CA GLN A 157 -10.89 -7.71 9.83
C GLN A 157 -11.72 -8.48 10.87
N PHE A 158 -12.61 -7.79 11.58
CA PHE A 158 -13.38 -8.37 12.71
C PHE A 158 -14.85 -8.57 12.37
N MET A 159 -15.38 -7.90 11.36
CA MET A 159 -16.76 -8.09 10.92
C MET A 159 -16.95 -9.48 10.31
N PRO A 160 -18.07 -10.16 10.62
CA PRO A 160 -18.46 -11.36 9.90
C PRO A 160 -18.48 -11.03 8.41
N LYS A 161 -17.76 -11.83 7.62
CA LYS A 161 -17.86 -11.72 6.17
C LYS A 161 -19.31 -12.03 5.82
N HIS A 162 -20.06 -11.01 5.42
CA HIS A 162 -21.36 -11.23 4.81
C HIS A 162 -21.12 -12.25 3.69
N GLY A 163 -21.68 -13.45 3.86
CA GLY A 163 -21.72 -14.40 2.77
C GLY A 163 -22.29 -13.66 1.57
N THR A 164 -21.63 -13.78 0.42
CA THR A 164 -22.26 -13.54 -0.87
C THR A 164 -23.66 -14.09 -0.77
N HIS A 165 -24.65 -13.19 -0.79
CA HIS A 165 -26.05 -13.55 -0.86
C HIS A 165 -26.14 -14.62 -1.93
N GLY A 166 -26.54 -15.82 -1.50
CA GLY A 166 -26.53 -17.00 -2.35
C GLY A 166 -27.16 -16.63 -3.68
N GLY A 167 -26.41 -16.85 -4.76
CA GLY A 167 -26.97 -16.76 -6.10
C GLY A 167 -28.26 -17.56 -6.08
N ARG A 168 -29.39 -16.87 -6.17
CA ARG A 168 -30.66 -17.48 -6.53
C ARG A 168 -30.42 -18.08 -7.91
N ARG A 169 -29.97 -19.33 -7.92
CA ARG A 169 -30.11 -20.21 -9.07
C ARG A 169 -31.61 -20.28 -9.29
N HIS A 170 -32.09 -19.49 -10.24
CA HIS A 170 -33.42 -19.66 -10.80
C HIS A 170 -33.53 -21.13 -11.19
N GLY A 171 -34.35 -21.86 -10.45
CA GLY A 171 -34.69 -23.23 -10.79
C GLY A 171 -35.36 -23.23 -12.15
N HIS A 172 -34.73 -23.90 -13.11
CA HIS A 172 -35.39 -24.27 -14.35
C HIS A 172 -36.47 -25.29 -14.00
N ARG A 173 -37.74 -24.84 -13.93
CA ARG A 173 -38.91 -25.70 -13.91
C ARG A 173 -40.07 -25.03 -14.65
N GLY A 174 -40.63 -25.76 -15.61
CA GLY A 174 -41.66 -25.35 -16.56
C GLY A 174 -41.31 -25.97 -17.91
N ASP A 175 -41.40 -27.29 -18.05
CA ASP A 175 -42.61 -28.10 -18.33
C ASP A 175 -43.13 -27.95 -19.77
N ARG A 176 -43.47 -29.10 -20.31
CA ARG A 176 -43.82 -29.45 -21.68
C ARG A 176 -45.16 -28.82 -22.10
N ARG A 177 -45.30 -28.47 -23.39
CA ARG A 177 -46.23 -29.11 -24.37
C ARG A 177 -46.62 -28.18 -25.54
N ARG A 178 -46.59 -28.79 -26.73
CA ARG A 178 -47.48 -28.65 -27.90
C ARG A 178 -47.54 -27.30 -28.63
N GLY A 179 -47.05 -27.37 -29.88
CA GLY A 179 -47.48 -26.64 -31.06
C GLY A 179 -46.97 -27.42 -32.25
#